data_AF-A0A417ISV3-F1
#
_entry.id   AF-A0A417ISV3-F1
#
_cell.length_a   1.000
_cell.length_b   1.000
_cell.length_c   1.000
_cell.angle_alpha   90.00
_cell.angle_beta   90.00
_cell.angle_gamma   90.00
#
_symmetry.space_group_name_H-M   'P 1'
#
loop_
_entity.id
_entity.type
_entity.pdbx_description
1 polymer ?
#
loop_
_entity_poly.entity_id
_entity_poly.type
_entity_poly.pdbx_seq_one_letter_code
_entity_poly.pdbx_strand_id
1 'polypeptide(L)'
;MADLSVLKNIVRTGRVSSVNAGTRTARVTFEDKGQSPLVSGELKVIKNPPFIPAKGAAQRTESESGGSGEAAFADHSHAVKIAPWLPSPGDYVLCLYIPTDDGDGFVIGGI
;
A
#
# COMPACT_ATOMS: atom_id res chain seq x y z
N MET A 1 -10.77 -27.46 -19.01
CA MET A 1 -11.53 -26.99 -17.83
C MET A 1 -10.53 -26.40 -16.87
N ALA A 2 -10.67 -25.13 -16.49
CA ALA A 2 -9.87 -24.60 -15.39
C ALA A 2 -10.27 -25.38 -14.12
N ASP A 3 -9.31 -25.99 -13.45
CA ASP A 3 -9.54 -26.70 -12.20
C ASP A 3 -10.04 -25.71 -11.15
N LEU A 4 -11.16 -26.03 -10.50
CA LEU A 4 -11.76 -25.21 -9.45
C LEU A 4 -10.80 -25.01 -8.26
N SER A 5 -9.77 -25.86 -8.13
CA SER A 5 -8.68 -25.71 -7.17
C SER A 5 -7.86 -24.43 -7.38
N VAL A 6 -7.74 -23.93 -8.62
CA VAL A 6 -7.01 -22.69 -8.96
C VAL A 6 -7.74 -21.48 -8.37
N LEU A 7 -9.07 -21.48 -8.39
CA LEU A 7 -9.89 -20.37 -7.87
C LEU A 7 -9.68 -20.14 -6.37
N LYS A 8 -9.40 -21.20 -5.60
CA LYS A 8 -9.13 -21.12 -4.16
C LYS A 8 -7.85 -20.35 -3.82
N ASN A 9 -6.97 -20.15 -4.80
CA ASN A 9 -5.68 -19.50 -4.61
C ASN A 9 -5.65 -18.05 -5.11
N ILE A 10 -6.75 -17.54 -5.70
CA ILE A 10 -6.85 -16.19 -6.25
C ILE A 10 -6.81 -15.14 -5.14
N VAL A 11 -7.58 -15.33 -4.07
CA VAL A 11 -7.67 -14.37 -2.97
C VAL A 11 -7.00 -14.98 -1.75
N ARG A 12 -6.03 -14.27 -1.18
CA ARG A 12 -5.29 -14.72 0.00
C ARG A 12 -5.10 -13.58 0.99
N THR A 13 -4.98 -13.91 2.25
CA THR A 13 -4.51 -12.98 3.28
C THR A 13 -3.26 -13.52 3.93
N GLY A 14 -2.38 -12.63 4.40
CA GLY A 14 -1.14 -13.02 5.05
C GLY A 14 -0.45 -11.86 5.72
N ARG A 15 0.69 -12.13 6.35
CA ARG A 15 1.50 -11.12 7.04
C ARG A 15 2.69 -10.72 6.20
N VAL A 16 2.94 -9.42 6.07
CA VAL A 16 4.10 -8.92 5.33
C VAL A 16 5.38 -9.33 6.03
N SER A 17 6.30 -9.96 5.31
CA SER A 17 7.61 -10.39 5.84
C SER A 17 8.74 -9.45 5.45
N SER A 18 8.66 -8.82 4.27
CA SER A 18 9.62 -7.78 3.85
C SER A 18 8.99 -6.81 2.87
N VAL A 19 9.58 -5.62 2.76
CA VAL A 19 9.12 -4.54 1.87
C VAL A 19 10.33 -3.92 1.17
N ASN A 20 10.24 -3.77 -0.15
CA ASN A 20 11.20 -3.02 -0.94
C ASN A 20 10.53 -1.75 -1.49
N ALA A 21 10.85 -0.61 -0.88
CA ALA A 21 10.30 0.67 -1.27
C ALA A 21 10.79 1.15 -2.66
N GLY A 22 12.00 0.76 -3.07
CA GLY A 22 12.58 1.15 -4.36
C GLY A 22 11.85 0.50 -5.55
N THR A 23 11.43 -0.76 -5.41
CA THR A 23 10.68 -1.50 -6.44
C THR A 23 9.18 -1.57 -6.17
N ARG A 24 8.72 -1.02 -5.04
CA ARG A 24 7.33 -1.07 -4.54
C ARG A 24 6.78 -2.49 -4.48
N THR A 25 7.55 -3.38 -3.89
CA THR A 25 7.18 -4.79 -3.71
C THR A 25 7.18 -5.17 -2.23
N ALA A 26 6.42 -6.22 -1.90
CA ALA A 26 6.41 -6.82 -0.59
C ALA A 26 6.38 -8.34 -0.70
N ARG A 27 7.01 -9.01 0.26
CA ARG A 27 6.82 -10.45 0.47
C ARG A 27 5.80 -10.66 1.57
N VAL A 28 4.96 -11.67 1.40
CA VAL A 28 3.87 -12.00 2.32
C VAL A 28 4.00 -13.47 2.71
N THR A 29 3.97 -13.71 4.02
CA THR A 29 3.87 -15.04 4.61
C THR A 29 2.41 -15.43 4.67
N PHE A 30 2.05 -16.49 3.97
CA PHE A 30 0.74 -17.11 3.97
C PHE A 30 0.73 -18.29 4.93
N GLU A 31 0.08 -18.09 6.07
CA GLU A 31 -0.05 -19.10 7.14
C GLU A 31 -1.12 -20.15 6.82
N ASP A 32 -1.95 -19.91 5.79
CA ASP A 32 -3.03 -20.80 5.35
C ASP A 32 -2.53 -22.04 4.57
N LYS A 33 -1.26 -22.05 4.14
CA LYS A 33 -0.64 -23.12 3.34
C LYS A 33 -0.04 -24.25 4.19
N GLY A 34 -0.87 -24.91 5.01
CA GLY A 34 -0.55 -26.22 5.61
C GLY A 34 0.58 -26.20 6.66
N GLN A 35 1.42 -27.24 6.68
CA GLN A 35 2.39 -27.49 7.77
C GLN A 35 3.59 -26.52 7.82
N SER A 36 3.78 -25.67 6.80
CA SER A 36 4.85 -24.67 6.78
C SER A 36 4.36 -23.40 6.10
N PRO A 37 4.51 -22.21 6.73
CA PRO A 37 4.10 -20.95 6.13
C PRO A 37 4.80 -20.74 4.78
N LEU A 38 4.01 -20.44 3.74
CA LEU A 38 4.54 -20.16 2.41
C LEU A 38 4.88 -18.67 2.31
N VAL A 39 6.12 -18.33 1.93
CA VAL A 39 6.50 -16.95 1.65
C VAL A 39 6.39 -16.68 0.15
N SER A 40 5.72 -15.59 -0.22
CA SER A 40 5.57 -15.17 -1.61
C SER A 40 6.89 -14.74 -2.27
N GLY A 41 6.84 -14.58 -3.60
CA GLY A 41 7.76 -13.70 -4.33
C GLY A 41 7.55 -12.22 -3.99
N GLU A 42 8.22 -11.34 -4.75
CA GLU A 42 8.13 -9.88 -4.62
C GLU A 42 6.82 -9.36 -5.23
N LEU A 43 5.73 -9.40 -4.46
CA LEU A 43 4.41 -8.99 -4.94
C LEU A 43 4.35 -7.48 -5.11
N LYS A 44 3.80 -7.01 -6.23
CA LYS A 44 3.62 -5.58 -6.49
C LYS A 44 2.55 -5.01 -5.56
N VAL A 45 2.85 -3.88 -4.92
CA VAL A 45 1.88 -3.19 -4.05
C VAL A 45 1.07 -2.18 -4.87
N ILE A 46 -0.25 -2.39 -4.95
CA ILE A 46 -1.16 -1.45 -5.61
C ILE A 46 -1.13 -0.12 -4.88
N LYS A 47 -1.07 0.96 -5.64
CA LYS A 47 -1.08 2.32 -5.13
C LYS A 47 -2.39 3.01 -5.46
N ASN A 48 -3.03 3.57 -4.46
CA ASN A 48 -4.11 4.55 -4.63
C ASN A 48 -3.78 5.80 -3.81
N PRO A 49 -2.86 6.67 -4.29
CA PRO A 49 -2.49 7.86 -3.53
C PRO A 49 -3.68 8.81 -3.39
N PRO A 50 -3.96 9.35 -2.18
CA PRO A 50 -4.97 10.39 -2.05
C PRO A 50 -4.45 11.66 -2.75
N PHE A 51 -5.24 12.21 -3.67
CA PHE A 51 -4.93 13.49 -4.29
C PHE A 51 -5.60 14.59 -3.48
N ILE A 52 -4.81 15.37 -2.74
CA ILE A 52 -5.29 16.55 -2.01
C ILE A 52 -4.64 17.79 -2.62
N PRO A 53 -5.39 18.81 -3.07
CA PRO A 53 -6.85 18.83 -3.23
C PRO A 53 -7.33 18.09 -4.49
N ALA A 54 -6.47 17.94 -5.51
CA ALA A 54 -6.79 17.29 -6.78
C ALA A 54 -5.53 16.74 -7.45
N LYS A 55 -5.69 15.82 -8.41
CA LYS A 55 -4.60 15.24 -9.19
C LYS A 55 -3.94 16.32 -10.07
N GLY A 56 -2.65 16.57 -9.86
CA GLY A 56 -1.89 17.55 -10.65
C GLY A 56 -1.95 18.99 -10.14
N ALA A 57 -2.60 19.25 -8.99
CA ALA A 57 -2.57 20.54 -8.30
C ALA A 57 -1.41 20.60 -7.29
N ALA A 58 -0.89 21.79 -7.02
CA ALA A 58 0.08 21.99 -5.93
C ALA A 58 -0.57 21.65 -4.58
N GLN A 59 0.06 20.77 -3.80
CA GLN A 59 -0.44 20.39 -2.49
C GLN A 59 -0.13 21.50 -1.47
N ARG A 60 -1.16 22.12 -0.91
CA ARG A 60 -1.08 23.13 0.15
C ARG A 60 -2.23 22.86 1.13
N THR A 61 -1.99 22.90 2.45
CA THR A 61 -3.04 22.62 3.46
C THR A 61 -3.92 23.81 3.76
N GLU A 62 -3.36 25.02 3.73
CA GLU A 62 -4.12 26.27 3.85
C GLU A 62 -3.30 27.47 3.37
N SER A 63 -3.97 28.61 3.26
CA SER A 63 -3.38 29.94 3.40
C SER A 63 -4.17 30.60 4.52
N GLU A 64 -3.59 30.74 5.72
CA GLU A 64 -4.29 31.36 6.85
C GLU A 64 -3.85 32.80 7.07
N SER A 65 -4.84 33.67 7.32
CA SER A 65 -4.67 35.02 7.86
C SER A 65 -4.59 34.94 9.38
N GLY A 66 -3.53 35.48 9.98
CA GLY A 66 -3.15 35.29 11.38
C GLY A 66 -4.07 35.88 12.46
N GLY A 67 -3.94 35.33 13.68
CA GLY A 67 -4.46 35.87 14.93
C GLY A 67 -3.71 37.11 15.44
N SER A 68 -4.06 37.61 16.63
CA SER A 68 -3.63 38.93 17.11
C SER A 68 -2.14 39.06 17.48
N GLY A 69 -1.45 40.09 16.94
CA GLY A 69 -0.12 40.58 17.36
C GLY A 69 0.92 40.65 16.23
N GLU A 70 1.95 41.51 16.35
CA GLU A 70 2.92 41.85 15.29
C GLU A 70 3.69 40.65 14.70
N ALA A 71 4.04 39.65 15.53
CA ALA A 71 4.80 38.47 15.12
C ALA A 71 3.93 37.35 14.50
N ALA A 72 2.60 37.46 14.61
CA ALA A 72 1.63 36.50 14.07
C ALA A 72 1.27 36.76 12.60
N PHE A 73 1.81 37.83 11.99
CA PHE A 73 1.58 38.23 10.59
C PHE A 73 2.69 37.79 9.63
N ALA A 74 3.63 36.96 10.07
CA ALA A 74 4.57 36.34 9.13
C ALA A 74 3.86 35.22 8.36
N ASP A 75 3.71 35.41 7.05
CA ASP A 75 3.29 34.35 6.13
C ASP A 75 4.12 33.10 6.39
N HIS A 76 3.46 32.00 6.75
CA HIS A 76 4.10 30.71 6.91
C HIS A 76 3.25 29.63 6.24
N SER A 77 3.91 28.57 5.81
CA SER A 77 3.28 27.44 5.14
C SER A 77 3.76 26.15 5.76
N HIS A 78 2.86 25.19 5.95
CA HIS A 78 3.22 23.82 6.31
C HIS A 78 3.34 22.96 5.05
N ALA A 79 4.50 22.31 4.89
CA ALA A 79 4.68 21.34 3.82
C ALA A 79 3.99 20.02 4.18
N VAL A 80 3.06 19.58 3.34
CA VAL A 80 2.51 18.21 3.41
C VAL A 80 3.13 17.35 2.34
N LYS A 81 3.68 16.20 2.75
CA LYS A 81 4.21 15.18 1.85
C LYS A 81 3.21 14.03 1.78
N ILE A 82 2.53 13.88 0.64
CA ILE A 82 1.69 12.71 0.40
C ILE A 82 2.50 11.66 -0.37
N ALA A 83 2.75 10.53 0.28
CA ALA A 83 3.33 9.36 -0.37
C ALA A 83 2.24 8.30 -0.60
N PRO A 84 2.27 7.56 -1.73
CA PRO A 84 1.40 6.40 -1.88
C PRO A 84 1.75 5.36 -0.80
N TRP A 85 0.71 4.74 -0.23
CA TRP A 85 0.86 3.72 0.79
C TRP A 85 1.75 2.54 0.34
N LEU A 86 2.49 2.00 1.31
CA LEU A 86 3.19 0.72 1.29
C LEU A 86 2.95 0.08 2.67
N PRO A 87 2.79 -1.25 2.75
CA PRO A 87 2.68 -1.91 4.04
C PRO A 87 4.01 -1.89 4.79
N SER A 88 3.97 -2.23 6.07
CA SER A 88 5.12 -2.49 6.94
C SER A 88 5.26 -3.98 7.22
N PRO A 89 6.48 -4.49 7.51
CA PRO A 89 6.63 -5.85 8.01
C PRO A 89 5.75 -6.10 9.24
N GLY A 90 5.02 -7.21 9.23
CA GLY A 90 4.04 -7.59 10.24
C GLY A 90 2.59 -7.22 9.91
N ASP A 91 2.36 -6.27 8.99
CA ASP A 91 1.01 -5.86 8.60
C ASP A 91 0.24 -7.05 7.99
N TYR A 92 -1.04 -7.16 8.34
CA TYR A 92 -1.94 -8.11 7.72
C TYR A 92 -2.46 -7.51 6.41
N VAL A 93 -2.35 -8.25 5.31
CA VAL A 93 -2.66 -7.73 3.98
C VAL A 93 -3.52 -8.69 3.18
N LEU A 94 -4.27 -8.12 2.24
CA LEU A 94 -5.01 -8.84 1.21
C LEU A 94 -4.17 -8.91 -0.07
N CYS A 95 -4.04 -10.12 -0.61
CA CYS A 95 -3.33 -10.43 -1.83
C CYS A 95 -4.28 -10.99 -2.90
N LEU A 96 -4.09 -10.57 -4.14
CA LEU A 96 -4.81 -11.06 -5.32
C LEU A 96 -3.83 -11.67 -6.32
N TYR A 97 -4.04 -12.94 -6.68
CA TYR A 97 -3.23 -13.70 -7.63
C TYR A 97 -3.97 -13.88 -8.96
N ILE A 98 -3.22 -13.81 -10.05
CA ILE A 98 -3.74 -14.12 -11.38
C ILE A 98 -3.84 -15.65 -11.51
N PRO A 99 -4.99 -16.22 -11.90
CA PRO A 99 -5.18 -17.67 -11.99
C PRO A 99 -4.52 -18.29 -13.23
N THR A 100 -3.19 -18.22 -13.30
CA THR A 100 -2.36 -18.92 -14.29
C THR A 100 -1.31 -19.76 -13.55
N ASP A 101 -0.70 -20.74 -14.23
CA ASP A 101 0.20 -21.71 -13.58
C ASP A 101 1.41 -21.06 -12.87
N ASP A 102 1.93 -19.95 -13.42
CA ASP A 102 3.03 -19.14 -12.85
C ASP A 102 2.60 -17.68 -12.58
N GLY A 103 1.32 -17.46 -12.30
CA GLY A 103 0.77 -16.12 -12.11
C GLY A 103 1.36 -15.42 -10.87
N ASP A 104 1.89 -14.21 -11.06
CA ASP A 104 2.25 -13.33 -9.96
C ASP A 104 1.00 -12.77 -9.26
N GLY A 105 1.21 -12.10 -8.13
CA GLY A 105 0.17 -11.50 -7.33
C GLY A 105 0.44 -10.04 -6.95
N PHE A 106 -0.59 -9.42 -6.39
CA PHE A 106 -0.58 -8.04 -5.95
C PHE A 106 -1.00 -7.96 -4.50
N VAL A 107 -0.32 -7.12 -3.72
CA VAL A 107 -0.82 -6.64 -2.43
C VAL A 107 -1.76 -5.47 -2.71
N ILE A 108 -3.02 -5.59 -2.28
CA ILE A 108 -4.06 -4.61 -2.62
C ILE A 108 -4.46 -3.70 -1.46
N GLY A 109 -4.10 -4.06 -0.22
CA GLY A 109 -4.37 -3.26 0.97
C GLY A 109 -3.95 -3.95 2.26
N GLY A 110 -3.80 -3.16 3.32
CA GLY A 110 -3.63 -3.61 4.70
C GLY A 110 -4.98 -3.66 5.43
N ILE A 111 -5.08 -4.53 6.43
CA ILE A 111 -6.27 -4.79 7.27
C ILE A 111 -5.93 -4.49 8.72
#